data_AF-A0A453JK13-F1
#
_entry.id   AF-A0A453JK13-F1
#
_cell.length_a   1.000
_cell.length_b   1.000
_cell.length_c   1.000
_cell.angle_alpha   90.00
_cell.angle_beta   90.00
_cell.angle_gamma   90.00
#
_symmetry.space_group_name_H-M   'P 1'
#
loop_
_entity.id
_entity.type
_entity.pdbx_description
1 polymer ?
#
loop_
_entity_poly.entity_id
_entity_poly.type
_entity_poly.pdbx_seq_one_letter_code
_entity_poly.pdbx_strand_id
1 'polypeptide(L)'
;QGQYKSTLVCPLCKKVSITFDPFMYLSLPLPSTTMRTMTVTVFSTDGSIGPSPYTVSIPKSGDFKTLINALSNACSLRDDERLLVAEVYNSSLIRYLEDPSDDISLIRDGDKLVAYRLPKDSEGAAVVVFKSERME
;
A
#
# COMPACT_ATOMS: atom_id res chain seq x y z
N GLN A 1 25.31 38.58 -4.69
CA GLN A 1 23.99 38.23 -5.28
C GLN A 1 24.27 37.83 -6.73
N GLY A 2 24.09 36.55 -7.10
CA GLY A 2 24.27 36.14 -8.50
C GLY A 2 23.04 36.55 -9.33
N GLN A 3 23.21 36.81 -10.62
CA GLN A 3 22.14 37.04 -11.59
C GLN A 3 22.49 36.27 -12.87
N TYR A 4 21.50 35.83 -13.63
CA TYR A 4 21.74 35.23 -14.95
C TYR A 4 22.19 36.33 -15.91
N LYS A 5 23.37 36.18 -16.50
CA LYS A 5 23.87 37.09 -17.53
C LYS A 5 23.48 36.55 -18.91
N SER A 6 22.44 37.13 -19.48
CA SER A 6 22.05 36.87 -20.87
C SER A 6 22.79 37.83 -21.79
N THR A 7 23.50 37.32 -22.80
CA THR A 7 24.22 38.15 -23.79
C THR A 7 23.68 37.86 -25.18
N LEU A 8 23.15 38.91 -25.82
CA LEU A 8 22.66 38.87 -27.20
C LEU A 8 23.57 39.73 -28.08
N VAL A 9 24.04 39.14 -29.18
CA VAL A 9 24.79 39.87 -30.21
C VAL A 9 23.91 39.97 -31.44
N CYS A 10 23.57 41.19 -31.85
CA CYS A 10 22.82 41.40 -33.08
C CYS A 10 23.69 41.03 -34.30
N PRO A 11 23.27 40.10 -35.17
CA PRO A 11 24.11 39.66 -36.29
C PRO A 11 24.29 40.74 -37.37
N LEU A 12 23.34 41.69 -37.49
CA LEU A 12 23.30 42.73 -38.51
C LEU A 12 24.13 43.97 -38.15
N CYS A 13 23.92 44.54 -36.96
CA CYS A 13 24.59 45.77 -36.53
C CYS A 13 25.72 45.54 -35.52
N LYS A 14 26.01 44.27 -35.18
CA LYS A 14 27.04 43.84 -34.20
C LYS A 14 26.89 44.47 -32.81
N LYS A 15 25.74 45.08 -32.52
CA LYS A 15 25.43 45.65 -31.21
C LYS A 15 25.28 44.53 -30.19
N VAL A 16 25.98 44.68 -29.07
CA VAL A 16 25.93 43.75 -27.95
C VAL A 16 24.94 44.28 -26.93
N SER A 17 23.95 43.46 -26.57
CA SER A 17 23.02 43.70 -25.48
C SER A 17 23.30 42.70 -24.36
N ILE A 18 23.46 43.19 -23.15
CA ILE A 18 23.70 42.36 -21.96
C ILE A 18 22.57 42.67 -20.99
N THR A 19 21.82 41.65 -20.60
CA THR A 19 20.80 41.75 -19.55
C THR A 19 21.20 40.88 -18.37
N PHE A 20 20.96 41.39 -17.17
CA PHE A 20 21.13 40.65 -15.92
C PHE A 20 19.75 40.33 -15.41
N ASP A 21 19.33 39.09 -15.62
CA ASP A 21 18.02 38.63 -15.23
C ASP A 21 18.09 38.13 -13.78
N PRO A 22 17.22 38.63 -12.88
CA PRO A 22 17.17 38.13 -11.52
C PRO A 22 16.87 36.63 -11.55
N PHE A 23 17.48 35.87 -10.63
CA PHE A 23 17.09 34.46 -10.44
C PHE A 23 15.61 34.42 -10.03
N MET A 24 14.79 33.83 -10.89
CA MET A 24 13.38 33.59 -10.59
C MET A 24 13.26 32.15 -10.09
N TYR A 25 13.00 31.97 -8.79
CA TYR A 25 12.69 30.68 -8.19
C TYR A 25 11.19 30.62 -7.93
N LEU A 26 10.54 29.59 -8.48
CA LEU A 26 9.16 29.25 -8.17
C LEU A 26 9.17 28.11 -7.16
N SER A 27 8.54 28.35 -6.00
CA SER A 27 8.26 27.29 -5.03
C SER A 27 7.17 26.38 -5.60
N LEU A 28 7.53 25.16 -6.00
CA LEU A 28 6.53 24.14 -6.34
C LEU A 28 6.05 23.48 -5.04
N PRO A 29 4.74 23.27 -4.85
CA PRO A 29 4.26 22.47 -3.74
C PRO A 29 4.83 21.05 -3.86
N LEU A 30 5.47 20.56 -2.80
CA LEU A 30 5.88 19.17 -2.72
C LEU A 30 4.64 18.30 -2.88
N PRO A 31 4.61 17.35 -3.84
CA PRO A 31 3.46 16.47 -4.00
C PRO A 31 3.26 15.71 -2.69
N SER A 32 2.14 15.96 -2.02
CA SER A 32 1.78 15.17 -0.84
C SER A 32 1.61 13.73 -1.31
N THR A 33 2.31 12.80 -0.64
CA THR A 33 2.19 11.38 -1.00
C THR A 33 0.78 10.92 -0.64
N THR A 34 -0.09 10.83 -1.64
CA THR A 34 -1.48 10.37 -1.48
C THR A 34 -1.57 8.85 -1.33
N MET A 35 -0.46 8.15 -1.59
CA MET A 35 -0.32 6.70 -1.48
C MET A 35 0.41 6.32 -0.18
N ARG A 36 0.11 5.12 0.30
CA ARG A 36 0.70 4.44 1.45
C ARG A 36 1.05 3.02 1.04
N THR A 37 2.19 2.52 1.52
CA THR A 37 2.56 1.11 1.38
C THR A 37 2.14 0.34 2.62
N MET A 38 1.57 -0.85 2.41
CA MET A 38 1.13 -1.75 3.48
C MET A 38 1.66 -3.15 3.20
N THR A 39 2.18 -3.81 4.24
CA THR A 39 2.67 -5.19 4.16
C THR A 39 1.70 -6.13 4.86
N VAL A 40 1.22 -7.15 4.15
CA VAL A 40 0.31 -8.17 4.67
C VAL A 40 0.97 -9.54 4.52
N THR A 41 1.01 -10.34 5.58
CA THR A 41 1.52 -11.72 5.52
C THR A 41 0.40 -12.65 5.11
N VAL A 42 0.50 -13.27 3.94
CA VAL A 42 -0.51 -14.19 3.40
C VAL A 42 -0.15 -15.63 3.74
N PHE A 43 -1.12 -16.38 4.24
CA PHE A 43 -1.02 -17.79 4.58
C PHE A 43 -1.85 -18.62 3.59
N SER A 44 -1.23 -19.66 3.04
CA SER A 44 -1.93 -20.67 2.23
C SER A 44 -2.51 -21.75 3.14
N THR A 45 -3.77 -22.10 2.95
CA THR A 45 -4.45 -23.12 3.77
C THR A 45 -4.26 -24.55 3.28
N ASP A 46 -3.79 -24.72 2.05
CA ASP A 46 -3.46 -26.01 1.46
C ASP A 46 -2.06 -26.53 1.88
N GLY A 47 -1.30 -25.74 2.62
CA GLY A 47 0.06 -26.07 3.05
C GLY A 47 1.09 -26.13 1.93
N SER A 48 0.75 -25.72 0.71
CA SER A 48 1.67 -25.77 -0.44
C SER A 48 2.80 -24.75 -0.32
N ILE A 49 2.51 -23.61 0.31
CA ILE A 49 3.42 -22.47 0.44
C ILE A 49 3.37 -21.95 1.89
N GLY A 50 4.54 -21.64 2.44
CA GLY A 50 4.65 -21.03 3.76
C GLY A 50 4.15 -19.56 3.81
N PRO A 51 4.09 -18.96 5.00
CA PRO A 51 3.66 -17.58 5.17
C PRO A 51 4.52 -16.62 4.33
N SER A 52 3.89 -15.83 3.47
CA SER A 52 4.58 -15.00 2.48
C SER A 52 4.15 -13.53 2.61
N PRO A 53 5.09 -12.58 2.80
CA PRO A 53 4.75 -11.16 2.90
C PRO A 53 4.49 -10.55 1.51
N TYR A 54 3.41 -9.79 1.39
CA TYR A 54 3.06 -9.02 0.20
C TYR A 54 2.99 -7.53 0.55
N THR A 55 3.71 -6.70 -0.20
CA THR A 55 3.66 -5.24 -0.04
C THR A 55 2.83 -4.63 -1.16
N VAL A 56 1.79 -3.88 -0.81
CA VAL A 56 0.91 -3.19 -1.77
C VAL A 56 0.91 -1.69 -1.51
N SER A 57 0.77 -0.90 -2.57
CA SER A 57 0.66 0.55 -2.49
C SER A 57 -0.77 0.96 -2.80
N ILE A 58 -1.46 1.58 -1.84
CA ILE A 58 -2.87 1.99 -1.96
C ILE A 58 -3.04 3.46 -1.53
N PRO A 59 -4.10 4.15 -1.96
CA PRO A 59 -4.40 5.50 -1.50
C PRO A 59 -4.59 5.53 0.03
N LYS A 60 -4.12 6.61 0.69
CA LYS A 60 -4.31 6.84 2.13
C LYS A 60 -5.78 6.97 2.52
N SER A 61 -6.62 7.45 1.61
CA SER A 61 -8.08 7.53 1.73
C SER A 61 -8.78 6.32 1.11
N GLY A 62 -8.07 5.21 0.93
CA GLY A 62 -8.60 3.98 0.38
C GLY A 62 -9.45 3.22 1.39
N ASP A 63 -10.30 2.34 0.88
CA ASP A 63 -11.12 1.44 1.67
C ASP A 63 -10.49 0.04 1.75
N PHE A 64 -11.04 -0.80 2.62
CA PHE A 64 -10.63 -2.19 2.78
C PHE A 64 -10.78 -2.99 1.47
N LYS A 65 -11.81 -2.70 0.68
CA LYS A 65 -11.99 -3.28 -0.67
C LYS A 65 -10.78 -3.02 -1.57
N THR A 66 -10.23 -1.81 -1.55
CA THR A 66 -9.05 -1.45 -2.32
C THR A 66 -7.82 -2.24 -1.87
N LEU A 67 -7.64 -2.43 -0.55
CA LEU A 67 -6.59 -3.30 -0.01
C LEU A 67 -6.75 -4.74 -0.52
N ILE A 68 -7.94 -5.32 -0.40
CA ILE A 68 -8.22 -6.69 -0.85
C ILE A 68 -7.92 -6.84 -2.34
N ASN A 69 -8.38 -5.92 -3.18
CA ASN A 69 -8.13 -5.98 -4.63
C ASN A 69 -6.64 -5.92 -4.96
N ALA A 70 -5.89 -5.00 -4.32
CA ALA A 70 -4.45 -4.89 -4.52
C ALA A 70 -3.72 -6.15 -4.07
N LEU A 71 -4.11 -6.72 -2.93
CA LEU A 71 -3.51 -7.94 -2.37
C LEU A 71 -3.83 -9.19 -3.20
N SER A 72 -5.09 -9.34 -3.65
CA SER A 72 -5.52 -10.42 -4.54
C SER A 72 -4.70 -10.44 -5.83
N ASN A 73 -4.47 -9.27 -6.43
CA ASN A 73 -3.62 -9.15 -7.62
C ASN A 73 -2.15 -9.48 -7.31
N ALA A 74 -1.59 -8.92 -6.23
CA ALA A 74 -0.19 -9.12 -5.85
C ALA A 74 0.15 -10.59 -5.54
N CYS A 75 -0.81 -11.33 -5.00
CA CYS A 75 -0.64 -12.71 -4.61
C CYS A 75 -1.21 -13.73 -5.61
N SER A 76 -1.77 -13.27 -6.74
CA SER A 76 -2.41 -14.11 -7.76
C SER A 76 -3.49 -15.02 -7.17
N LEU A 77 -4.40 -14.42 -6.39
CA LEU A 77 -5.54 -15.11 -5.79
C LEU A 77 -6.45 -15.69 -6.88
N ARG A 78 -6.87 -16.94 -6.73
CA ARG A 78 -7.74 -17.60 -7.70
C ARG A 78 -9.20 -17.17 -7.55
N ASP A 79 -9.97 -17.36 -8.61
CA ASP A 79 -11.40 -17.01 -8.62
C ASP A 79 -12.25 -17.82 -7.63
N ASP A 80 -11.81 -19.02 -7.26
CA ASP A 80 -12.43 -19.89 -6.26
C ASP A 80 -11.95 -19.59 -4.83
N GLU A 81 -11.10 -18.58 -4.63
CA GLU A 81 -10.51 -18.22 -3.34
C GLU A 81 -10.92 -16.82 -2.87
N ARG A 82 -10.94 -16.61 -1.56
CA ARG A 82 -11.15 -15.32 -0.87
C ARG A 82 -10.05 -15.11 0.17
N LEU A 83 -9.86 -13.86 0.57
CA LEU A 83 -8.93 -13.49 1.63
C LEU A 83 -9.69 -13.12 2.91
N LEU A 84 -9.34 -13.76 4.03
CA LEU A 84 -9.76 -13.34 5.36
C LEU A 84 -8.60 -12.58 6.01
N VAL A 85 -8.76 -11.27 6.21
CA VAL A 85 -7.69 -10.40 6.73
C VAL A 85 -7.93 -10.10 8.20
N ALA A 86 -6.86 -10.11 8.99
CA ALA A 86 -6.90 -9.82 10.41
C ALA A 86 -5.71 -8.98 10.86
N GLU A 87 -5.95 -8.16 11.88
CA GLU A 87 -4.93 -7.47 12.64
C GLU A 87 -4.36 -8.39 13.73
N VAL A 88 -3.03 -8.34 13.88
CA VAL A 88 -2.28 -9.15 14.84
C VAL A 88 -1.50 -8.24 15.76
N TYR A 89 -1.69 -8.45 17.06
CA TYR A 89 -0.93 -7.78 18.11
C TYR A 89 -0.47 -8.79 19.15
N ASN A 90 0.80 -8.73 19.57
CA ASN A 90 1.41 -9.70 20.50
C ASN A 90 1.07 -11.17 20.17
N SER A 91 1.24 -11.54 18.89
CA SER A 91 0.97 -12.89 18.38
C SER A 91 -0.47 -13.38 18.53
N SER A 92 -1.42 -12.47 18.77
CA SER A 92 -2.85 -12.76 18.89
C SER A 92 -3.63 -12.02 17.82
N LEU A 93 -4.63 -12.67 17.23
CA LEU A 93 -5.60 -12.01 16.35
C LEU A 93 -6.48 -11.12 17.21
N ILE A 94 -6.48 -9.81 16.95
CA ILE A 94 -7.26 -8.84 17.73
C ILE A 94 -8.55 -8.42 17.03
N ARG A 95 -8.55 -8.41 15.69
CA ARG A 95 -9.67 -7.92 14.89
C ARG A 95 -9.62 -8.53 13.49
N TYR A 96 -10.78 -8.94 12.97
CA TYR A 96 -10.96 -9.24 11.56
C TYR A 96 -11.42 -7.99 10.83
N LEU A 97 -10.92 -7.81 9.60
CA LEU A 97 -11.37 -6.77 8.69
C LEU A 97 -12.38 -7.42 7.75
N GLU A 98 -13.65 -7.04 7.86
CA GLU A 98 -14.76 -7.70 7.15
C GLU A 98 -15.54 -6.73 6.26
N ASP A 99 -15.79 -5.50 6.74
CA ASP A 99 -16.57 -4.52 5.97
C ASP A 99 -15.73 -3.96 4.82
N PRO A 100 -16.12 -4.16 3.55
CA PRO A 100 -15.39 -3.64 2.40
C PRO A 100 -15.29 -2.11 2.38
N SER A 101 -16.18 -1.41 3.09
CA SER A 101 -16.21 0.05 3.20
C SER A 101 -15.40 0.62 4.35
N ASP A 102 -14.78 -0.24 5.19
CA ASP A 102 -13.91 0.21 6.27
C ASP A 102 -12.74 1.04 5.74
N ASP A 103 -12.51 2.19 6.36
CA ASP A 103 -11.43 3.09 5.98
C ASP A 103 -10.06 2.53 6.41
N ILE A 104 -9.14 2.44 5.46
CA ILE A 104 -7.80 1.89 5.71
C ILE A 104 -6.94 2.80 6.59
N SER A 105 -7.29 4.08 6.72
CA SER A 105 -6.59 5.04 7.58
C SER A 105 -6.67 4.68 9.07
N LEU A 106 -7.63 3.84 9.47
CA LEU A 106 -7.75 3.33 10.83
C LEU A 106 -6.64 2.34 11.19
N ILE A 107 -6.04 1.69 10.19
CA ILE A 107 -4.93 0.75 10.37
C ILE A 107 -3.63 1.56 10.49
N ARG A 108 -2.87 1.42 11.58
CA ARG A 108 -1.64 2.20 11.82
C ARG A 108 -0.46 1.59 11.05
N ASP A 109 0.57 2.39 10.77
CA ASP A 109 1.76 1.94 10.01
C ASP A 109 2.57 0.84 10.73
N GLY A 110 2.41 0.69 12.04
CA GLY A 110 3.05 -0.37 12.83
C GLY A 110 2.18 -1.63 13.02
N ASP A 111 0.93 -1.60 12.59
CA ASP A 111 0.02 -2.73 12.80
C ASP A 111 0.40 -3.88 11.86
N LYS A 112 0.41 -5.10 12.39
CA LYS A 112 0.73 -6.29 11.61
C LYS A 112 -0.56 -6.87 11.06
N LEU A 113 -0.63 -6.98 9.74
CA LEU A 113 -1.74 -7.62 9.06
C LEU A 113 -1.36 -9.02 8.59
N VAL A 114 -2.30 -9.95 8.76
CA VAL A 114 -2.25 -11.29 8.18
C VAL A 114 -3.47 -11.52 7.31
N ALA A 115 -3.33 -12.32 6.27
CA ALA A 115 -4.43 -12.73 5.43
C ALA A 115 -4.39 -14.23 5.18
N TYR A 116 -5.54 -14.90 5.30
CA TYR A 116 -5.68 -16.32 5.03
C TYR A 116 -6.40 -16.50 3.70
N ARG A 117 -5.82 -17.29 2.80
CA ARG A 117 -6.50 -17.74 1.58
C ARG A 117 -7.51 -18.81 1.94
N LEU A 118 -8.76 -18.66 1.53
CA LEU A 118 -9.84 -19.60 1.84
C LEU A 118 -10.64 -19.88 0.57
N PRO A 119 -11.15 -21.09 0.36
CA PRO A 119 -12.09 -21.34 -0.73
C PRO A 119 -13.40 -20.54 -0.52
N LYS A 120 -13.97 -19.99 -1.59
CA LYS A 120 -15.26 -19.25 -1.53
C LYS A 120 -16.43 -20.15 -1.13
N ASP A 121 -16.40 -21.41 -1.54
CA ASP A 121 -17.50 -22.39 -1.40
C ASP A 121 -17.49 -23.12 -0.04
N SER A 122 -17.16 -22.40 1.03
CA SER A 122 -17.00 -22.95 2.38
C SER A 122 -18.30 -23.01 3.19
N GLU A 123 -19.48 -22.89 2.57
CA GLU A 123 -20.77 -22.88 3.30
C GLU A 123 -21.18 -24.29 3.81
N GLY A 124 -20.39 -25.32 3.52
CA GLY A 124 -20.57 -26.69 4.03
C GLY A 124 -19.26 -27.41 4.39
N ALA A 125 -18.13 -26.69 4.48
CA ALA A 125 -16.87 -27.31 4.85
C ALA A 125 -16.87 -27.71 6.34
N ALA A 126 -16.40 -28.92 6.64
CA ALA A 126 -16.30 -29.41 8.02
C ALA A 126 -15.35 -28.49 8.82
N VAL A 127 -15.90 -27.70 9.74
CA VAL A 127 -15.12 -26.89 10.67
C VAL A 127 -14.43 -27.83 11.66
N VAL A 128 -13.13 -28.01 11.52
CA VAL A 128 -12.33 -28.76 12.49
C VAL A 128 -11.89 -27.79 13.59
N VAL A 129 -12.46 -27.95 14.78
CA VAL A 129 -12.09 -27.16 15.96
C VAL A 129 -10.99 -27.90 16.72
N PHE A 130 -9.77 -27.37 16.69
CA PHE A 130 -8.68 -27.85 17.53
C PHE A 130 -8.80 -27.22 18.92
N LYS A 131 -9.23 -28.02 19.91
CA LYS A 131 -9.16 -27.62 21.33
C LYS A 131 -7.85 -28.15 21.92
N SER A 132 -7.00 -27.25 22.40
CA SER A 132 -5.85 -27.60 23.22
C SER A 132 -6.24 -27.43 24.68
N GLU A 133 -6.43 -28.54 25.39
CA GLU A 133 -6.59 -28.56 26.84
C GLU A 133 -5.23 -28.85 27.47
N ARG A 134 -4.80 -28.01 28.43
CA ARG A 134 -3.64 -28.32 29.27
C ARG A 134 -4.13 -29.27 30.36
N MET A 135 -3.63 -30.50 30.34
CA MET A 135 -3.84 -31.45 31.43
C MET A 135 -2.97 -31.02 32.61
N GLU A 136 -3.60 -30.65 33.73
CA GLU A 136 -2.94 -30.47 35.04
C GLU A 136 -2.57 -31.81 35.68
#